data_AF-A0AAV1M1Y6-F1
#
_entry.id   AF-A0AAV1M1Y6-F1
#
_cell.length_a   1.000
_cell.length_b   1.000
_cell.length_c   1.000
_cell.angle_alpha   90.00
_cell.angle_beta   90.00
_cell.angle_gamma   90.00
#
_symmetry.space_group_name_H-M   'P 1'
#
loop_
_entity.id
_entity.type
_entity.pdbx_description
1 polymer ?
#
loop_
_entity_poly.entity_id
_entity_poly.type
_entity_poly.pdbx_seq_one_letter_code
_entity_poly.pdbx_strand_id
1 'polypeptide(L)'
;MCRVAAKFVPNLLNFDQKQHRVNIAREMLDSVRDNPNVLQRVITGDESWVYGYDVETKAQSSQWKLPHEPRPKKARQVRSNVKVLLSFLRLQGRTAS
;
A
#
# COMPACT_ATOMS: atom_id res chain seq x y z
N MET A 1 -25.71 9.72 -12.44
CA MET A 1 -24.27 9.54 -12.71
C MET A 1 -23.70 8.57 -11.69
N CYS A 2 -22.91 7.57 -12.10
CA CYS A 2 -22.28 6.62 -11.18
C CYS A 2 -20.77 6.55 -11.44
N ARG A 3 -19.96 6.72 -10.40
CA ARG A 3 -18.50 6.52 -10.45
C ARG A 3 -18.18 5.25 -9.68
N VAL A 4 -17.84 4.17 -10.39
CA VAL A 4 -17.43 2.90 -9.78
C VAL A 4 -15.99 2.61 -10.18
N ALA A 5 -15.09 2.58 -9.20
CA ALA A 5 -13.69 2.21 -9.39
C ALA A 5 -13.46 0.78 -8.87
N ALA A 6 -12.75 -0.04 -9.65
CA ALA A 6 -12.32 -1.34 -9.19
C ALA A 6 -11.25 -1.20 -8.10
N LYS A 7 -11.32 -2.05 -7.08
CA LYS A 7 -10.31 -2.11 -6.01
C LYS A 7 -9.09 -2.90 -6.50
N PHE A 8 -7.93 -2.26 -6.53
CA PHE A 8 -6.67 -2.97 -6.76
C PHE A 8 -6.24 -3.64 -5.46
N VAL A 9 -6.13 -4.96 -5.48
CA VAL A 9 -5.59 -5.76 -4.37
C VAL A 9 -4.30 -6.40 -4.88
N PRO A 10 -3.17 -6.31 -4.13
CA PRO A 10 -1.89 -6.86 -4.58
C PRO A 10 -1.93 -8.34 -4.92
N ASN A 11 -2.70 -9.13 -4.17
CA ASN A 11 -2.92 -10.56 -4.41
C ASN A 11 -4.28 -11.01 -3.88
N LEU A 12 -4.89 -11.97 -4.55
CA LEU A 12 -6.04 -12.71 -4.02
C LEU A 12 -5.53 -13.79 -3.08
N LEU A 13 -5.75 -13.59 -1.78
CA LEU A 13 -5.31 -14.54 -0.78
C LEU A 13 -6.23 -15.76 -0.74
N ASN A 14 -5.63 -16.95 -0.67
CA ASN A 14 -6.37 -18.19 -0.40
C ASN A 14 -6.82 -18.27 1.08
N PHE A 15 -7.59 -19.29 1.41
CA PHE A 15 -8.13 -19.47 2.76
C PHE A 15 -7.01 -19.59 3.81
N ASP A 16 -6.00 -20.43 3.55
CA ASP A 16 -4.91 -20.70 4.49
C ASP A 16 -4.05 -19.46 4.75
N GLN A 17 -3.75 -18.68 3.71
CA GLN A 17 -3.03 -17.41 3.83
C GLN A 17 -3.79 -16.41 4.68
N LYS A 18 -5.12 -16.34 4.55
CA LYS A 18 -5.95 -15.47 5.39
C LYS A 18 -5.92 -15.95 6.84
N GLN A 19 -6.10 -17.26 7.06
CA GLN A 19 -6.11 -17.83 8.40
C GLN A 19 -4.75 -17.63 9.09
N HIS A 20 -3.65 -17.86 8.38
CA HIS A 20 -2.31 -17.64 8.88
C HIS A 20 -2.06 -16.17 9.28
N ARG A 21 -2.49 -15.21 8.44
CA ARG A 21 -2.40 -13.78 8.77
C ARG A 21 -3.20 -13.42 10.03
N VAL A 22 -4.39 -14.02 10.21
CA VAL A 22 -5.21 -13.80 11.41
C VAL A 22 -4.53 -14.37 12.66
N ASN A 23 -3.93 -15.56 12.56
CA ASN A 23 -3.24 -16.19 13.68
C ASN A 23 -2.04 -15.34 14.13
N ILE A 24 -1.17 -14.94 13.19
CA ILE A 24 -0.03 -14.05 13.48
C ILE A 24 -0.51 -12.73 14.11
N ALA A 25 -1.58 -12.12 13.58
CA ALA A 25 -2.10 -10.87 14.11
C ALA A 25 -2.61 -11.01 15.55
N ARG A 26 -3.23 -12.15 15.90
CA ARG A 26 -3.66 -12.44 17.27
C ARG A 26 -2.47 -12.61 18.21
N GLU A 27 -1.48 -13.40 17.82
CA GLU A 27 -0.25 -13.61 18.59
C GLU A 27 0.50 -12.29 18.85
N MET A 28 0.63 -11.44 17.83
CA MET A 28 1.22 -10.11 17.96
C MET A 28 0.42 -9.22 18.91
N LEU A 29 -0.92 -9.27 18.85
CA LEU A 29 -1.78 -8.47 19.71
C LEU A 29 -1.69 -8.91 21.17
N ASP A 30 -1.69 -10.22 21.43
CA ASP A 30 -1.50 -10.77 22.77
C ASP A 30 -0.11 -10.39 23.32
N SER A 31 0.94 -10.47 22.50
CA SER A 31 2.30 -10.05 22.90
C SER A 31 2.37 -8.57 23.30
N VAL A 32 1.69 -7.68 22.58
CA VAL A 32 1.63 -6.25 22.92
C VAL A 32 0.78 -5.99 24.16
N ARG A 33 -0.30 -6.77 24.37
CA ARG A 33 -1.11 -6.68 25.60
C ARG A 33 -0.29 -7.08 26.83
N ASP A 34 0.49 -8.15 26.71
CA ASP A 34 1.29 -8.68 27.82
C ASP A 34 2.51 -7.79 28.11
N ASN A 35 3.10 -7.18 27.07
CA ASN A 35 4.19 -6.23 27.20
C ASN A 35 4.06 -5.06 26.20
N PRO A 36 3.53 -3.90 26.63
CA PRO A 36 3.33 -2.74 25.77
C PRO A 36 4.62 -2.18 25.14
N ASN A 37 5.78 -2.46 25.74
CA ASN A 37 7.07 -1.96 25.25
C ASN A 37 7.64 -2.77 24.08
N VAL A 38 6.98 -3.87 23.67
CA VAL A 38 7.43 -4.71 22.53
C VAL A 38 7.60 -3.87 21.27
N LEU A 39 6.66 -2.96 20.99
CA LEU A 39 6.71 -2.11 19.79
C LEU A 39 7.89 -1.13 19.77
N GLN A 40 8.43 -0.74 20.93
CA GLN A 40 9.60 0.15 21.00
C GLN A 40 10.88 -0.54 20.53
N ARG A 41 10.91 -1.88 20.58
CA ARG A 41 12.05 -2.69 20.17
C ARG A 41 11.97 -3.14 18.72
N VAL A 42 10.83 -2.95 18.06
CA VAL A 42 10.64 -3.37 16.66
C VAL A 42 11.35 -2.38 15.74
N ILE A 43 12.35 -2.89 15.02
CA ILE A 43 12.96 -2.21 13.89
C ILE A 43 12.29 -2.73 12.63
N THR A 44 11.65 -1.85 11.86
CA THR A 44 11.04 -2.21 10.58
C THR A 44 11.82 -1.55 9.44
N GLY A 45 12.06 -2.28 8.36
CA GLY A 45 12.58 -1.71 7.12
C GLY A 45 11.83 -2.24 5.91
N ASP A 46 11.79 -1.44 4.85
CA ASP A 46 11.20 -1.80 3.56
C ASP A 46 11.90 -1.02 2.44
N GLU A 47 11.77 -1.50 1.21
CA GLU A 47 12.35 -0.87 0.02
C GLU A 47 11.25 -0.50 -0.98
N SER A 48 11.31 0.71 -1.50
CA SER A 48 10.35 1.18 -2.50
C SER A 48 11.04 1.75 -3.73
N TRP A 49 10.45 1.52 -4.90
CA TRP A 49 10.88 2.15 -6.14
C TRP A 49 10.26 3.54 -6.28
N VAL A 50 11.11 4.56 -6.42
CA VAL A 50 10.69 5.94 -6.71
C VAL A 50 11.01 6.26 -8.17
N TYR A 51 10.01 6.71 -8.91
CA TYR A 51 10.14 7.08 -10.33
C TYR A 51 10.29 8.59 -10.48
N GLY A 52 11.07 9.04 -11.48
CA GLY A 52 11.25 10.48 -11.73
C GLY A 52 9.97 11.25 -12.09
N TYR A 53 8.94 10.55 -12.55
CA TYR A 53 7.55 11.03 -12.62
C TYR A 53 6.59 9.84 -12.55
N ASP A 54 5.41 10.07 -11.98
CA ASP A 54 4.34 9.07 -11.91
C ASP A 54 3.38 9.18 -13.09
N VAL A 55 2.86 8.02 -13.51
CA VAL A 55 1.70 7.96 -14.42
C VAL A 55 0.46 8.24 -13.59
N GLU A 56 -0.44 9.10 -14.08
CA GLU A 56 -1.75 9.27 -13.46
C GLU A 56 -2.42 7.92 -13.19
N THR A 57 -2.81 7.70 -11.94
CA THR A 57 -3.50 6.47 -11.55
C THR A 57 -4.89 6.39 -12.20
N LYS A 58 -5.43 5.18 -12.36
CA LYS A 58 -6.80 4.97 -12.90
C LYS A 58 -7.87 5.77 -12.14
N ALA A 59 -7.67 5.97 -10.83
CA ALA A 59 -8.55 6.78 -10.00
C ALA A 59 -8.42 8.28 -10.34
N GLN A 60 -7.20 8.80 -10.50
CA GLN A 60 -6.95 10.17 -10.93
C GLN A 60 -7.45 10.42 -12.36
N SER A 61 -7.37 9.42 -13.24
CA SER A 61 -7.85 9.52 -14.61
C SER A 61 -9.37 9.31 -14.75
N SER A 62 -10.11 9.21 -13.64
CA SER A 62 -11.56 8.99 -13.70
C SER A 62 -12.30 10.28 -14.05
N GLN A 63 -13.08 10.24 -15.13
CA GLN A 63 -13.86 11.38 -15.63
C GLN A 63 -15.36 11.13 -15.44
N TRP A 64 -16.11 12.20 -15.19
CA TRP A 64 -17.57 12.17 -15.20
C TRP A 64 -18.06 11.98 -16.64
N LYS A 65 -19.12 11.18 -16.82
CA LYS A 65 -19.76 11.00 -18.13
C LYS A 65 -21.27 10.84 -17.99
N LEU A 66 -21.98 11.16 -19.06
CA LEU A 66 -23.41 10.87 -19.19
C LEU A 66 -23.64 9.39 -19.55
N PRO A 67 -24.83 8.83 -19.27
CA PRO A 67 -25.11 7.41 -19.52
C PRO A 67 -24.93 6.98 -20.97
N HIS A 68 -25.25 7.86 -21.92
CA HIS A 68 -25.20 7.61 -23.37
C HIS A 68 -23.84 7.96 -24.00
N GLU A 69 -22.86 8.46 -23.25
CA GLU A 69 -21.57 8.84 -23.79
C GLU A 69 -20.59 7.66 -23.90
N PRO A 70 -19.78 7.61 -24.99
CA PRO A 70 -18.74 6.61 -25.14
C PRO A 70 -17.70 6.72 -24.02
N ARG A 71 -16.97 5.63 -23.76
CA ARG A 71 -15.93 5.64 -22.71
C ARG A 71 -14.78 6.57 -23.12
N PRO A 72 -14.35 7.50 -22.25
CA PRO A 72 -13.15 8.29 -22.50
C PRO A 72 -11.95 7.38 -22.77
N LYS A 73 -11.23 7.63 -23.86
CA LYS A 73 -10.00 6.93 -24.20
C LYS A 73 -8.82 7.77 -23.75
N LYS A 74 -8.01 7.26 -22.83
CA LYS A 74 -6.73 7.86 -22.45
C LYS A 74 -5.60 6.95 -22.92
N ALA A 75 -4.63 7.51 -23.65
CA ALA A 75 -3.43 6.78 -24.04
C ALA A 75 -2.67 6.34 -22.78
N ARG A 76 -2.11 5.12 -22.81
CA ARG A 76 -1.30 4.61 -21.69
C ARG A 76 -0.04 5.45 -21.58
N GLN A 77 0.13 6.15 -20.46
CA GLN A 77 1.40 6.79 -20.13
C GLN A 77 2.36 5.74 -19.56
N VAL A 78 3.64 5.86 -19.91
CA VAL A 78 4.72 5.02 -19.38
C VAL A 78 5.39 5.76 -18.24
N ARG A 79 5.73 5.06 -17.16
CA ARG A 79 6.50 5.64 -16.05
C ARG A 79 7.89 6.08 -16.53
N SER A 80 8.53 6.95 -15.76
CA SER A 80 9.90 7.35 -16.06
C SER A 80 10.85 6.15 -16.19
N ASN A 81 11.78 6.21 -17.14
CA ASN A 81 12.90 5.27 -17.23
C ASN A 81 13.92 5.50 -16.11
N VAL A 82 13.87 6.64 -15.43
CA VAL A 82 14.65 6.92 -14.22
C VAL A 82 13.88 6.38 -13.02
N LYS A 83 14.47 5.38 -12.34
CA LYS A 83 13.97 4.85 -11.07
C LYS A 83 15.12 4.74 -10.06
N VAL A 84 14.81 5.03 -8.82
CA VAL A 84 15.73 4.89 -7.68
C VAL A 84 15.11 3.91 -6.69
N LEU A 85 15.93 3.03 -6.10
CA LEU A 85 15.50 2.19 -5.00
C LEU A 85 15.77 2.96 -3.70
N LEU A 86 14.72 3.12 -2.89
CA LEU A 86 14.80 3.82 -1.62
C LEU A 86 14.55 2.82 -0.50
N SER A 87 15.53 2.67 0.39
CA SER A 87 15.43 1.83 1.59
C SER A 87 15.01 2.69 2.78
N PHE A 88 13.93 2.32 3.44
CA PHE A 88 13.42 2.96 4.64
C PHE A 88 13.72 2.09 5.85
N LEU A 89 14.20 2.69 6.94
CA LEU A 89 14.38 2.03 8.21
C LEU A 89 13.79 2.89 9.32
N ARG A 90 12.89 2.31 10.12
CA ARG A 90 12.41 2.96 11.33
C ARG A 90 13.28 2.55 12.50
N LEU A 91 14.05 3.51 13.02
CA LEU A 91 14.75 3.43 14.29
C LEU A 91 13.97 4.29 15.29
N GLN A 92 13.42 3.74 16.37
CA GLN A 92 12.96 4.59 17.47
C GLN A 92 14.20 5.21 18.14
N GLY A 93 14.33 6.53 18.04
CA GLY A 93 15.35 7.29 18.76
C GLY A 93 15.15 7.14 20.25
N ARG A 94 16.21 6.80 20.98
CA ARG A 94 16.24 6.91 22.44
C ARG A 94 15.94 8.37 22.80
N THR A 95 14.79 8.66 23.40
CA THR A 95 14.62 9.90 24.15
C THR A 95 15.58 9.81 25.34
N ALA A 96 16.69 10.54 25.27
CA ALA A 96 17.58 10.73 26.41
C ALA A 96 16.81 11.51 27.49
N SER A 97 16.82 10.96 28.70
CA SER A 97 16.29 11.56 29.91
C SER A 97 17.02 12.84 30.30
#